data_AF-A0A7V0JM72-F1
#
_entry.id   AF-A0A7V0JM72-F1
#
_cell.length_a   1.000
_cell.length_b   1.000
_cell.length_c   1.000
_cell.angle_alpha   90.00
_cell.angle_beta   90.00
_cell.angle_gamma   90.00
#
_symmetry.space_group_name_H-M   'P 1'
#
loop_
_entity.id
_entity.type
_entity.pdbx_description
1 polymer ?
#
loop_
_entity_poly.entity_id
_entity_poly.type
_entity_poly.pdbx_seq_one_letter_code
_entity_poly.pdbx_strand_id
1 'polypeptide(L)'
;MADNEHYTVELFDWISSQSPFDMLVPMPYNSSVEKAIRKVPSEAFKRHWAGYATTKCLYQIRGSCRAYHQFIQRKGEREEDYDLKAFLCTSNRDEMEDLSVNYPDRCHIEEFFNN
;
A
#
# COMPACT_ATOMS: atom_id res chain seq x y z
N MET A 1 -8.55 -5.89 8.91
CA MET A 1 -7.72 -4.67 8.97
C MET A 1 -6.83 -4.76 10.18
N ALA A 2 -5.54 -4.43 10.04
CA ALA A 2 -4.59 -4.50 11.13
C ALA A 2 -3.72 -3.23 11.11
N ASP A 3 -3.48 -2.64 12.28
CA ASP A 3 -2.61 -1.46 12.42
C ASP A 3 -1.12 -1.83 12.24
N ASN A 4 -0.22 -0.86 12.17
CA ASN A 4 1.23 -1.06 12.00
C ASN A 4 1.85 -1.99 13.05
N GLU A 5 1.23 -2.11 14.23
CA GLU A 5 1.61 -3.09 15.27
C GLU A 5 1.52 -4.55 14.81
N HIS A 6 0.77 -4.83 13.73
CA HIS A 6 0.59 -6.16 13.16
C HIS A 6 1.50 -6.43 11.96
N TYR A 7 2.45 -5.53 11.67
CA TYR A 7 3.50 -5.75 10.68
C TYR A 7 4.58 -6.69 11.25
N THR A 8 4.24 -7.97 11.42
CA THR A 8 5.19 -8.99 11.90
C THR A 8 5.32 -10.13 10.89
N VAL A 9 6.55 -10.62 10.71
CA VAL A 9 6.85 -11.74 9.80
C VAL A 9 6.02 -12.97 10.16
N GLU A 10 5.92 -13.28 11.45
CA GLU A 10 5.22 -14.46 11.96
C GLU A 10 3.73 -14.45 11.60
N LEU A 11 3.07 -13.29 11.71
CA LEU A 11 1.66 -13.16 11.41
C LEU A 11 1.40 -13.25 9.90
N PHE A 12 2.24 -12.61 9.08
CA PHE A 12 2.15 -12.72 7.62
C PHE A 12 2.38 -14.15 7.13
N ASP A 13 3.42 -14.82 7.64
CA ASP A 13 3.74 -16.21 7.28
C ASP A 13 2.62 -17.17 7.74
N TRP A 14 2.04 -16.96 8.92
CA TRP A 14 0.93 -17.77 9.42
C TRP A 14 -0.33 -17.58 8.59
N ILE A 15 -0.75 -16.33 8.31
CA ILE A 15 -1.94 -16.05 7.50
C ILE A 15 -1.78 -16.62 6.09
N SER A 16 -0.62 -16.38 5.45
CA SER A 16 -0.33 -16.91 4.11
C SER A 16 -0.28 -18.45 4.05
N SER A 17 -0.08 -19.13 5.17
CA SER A 17 0.06 -20.59 5.25
C SER A 17 -1.20 -21.30 5.73
N GLN A 18 -1.96 -20.70 6.65
CA GLN A 18 -2.97 -21.39 7.46
C GLN A 18 -4.36 -20.76 7.38
N SER A 19 -4.48 -19.55 6.83
CA SER A 19 -5.74 -18.81 6.80
C SER A 19 -6.34 -18.76 5.38
N PRO A 20 -7.66 -18.91 5.24
CA PRO A 20 -8.35 -18.61 3.98
C PRO A 20 -8.53 -17.09 3.76
N PHE A 21 -8.22 -16.27 4.76
CA PHE A 21 -8.34 -14.82 4.70
C PHE A 21 -7.03 -14.16 4.29
N ASP A 22 -7.18 -13.00 3.64
CA ASP A 22 -6.08 -12.13 3.28
C ASP A 22 -5.84 -11.02 4.29
N MET A 23 -4.58 -10.63 4.41
CA MET A 23 -4.16 -9.52 5.23
C MET A 23 -3.71 -8.36 4.33
N LEU A 24 -4.15 -7.15 4.66
CA LEU A 24 -3.66 -5.90 4.07
C LEU A 24 -3.31 -4.95 5.22
N VAL A 25 -2.03 -4.60 5.35
CA VAL A 25 -1.48 -3.83 6.48
C VAL A 25 -0.70 -2.64 5.93
N PRO A 26 -0.79 -1.44 6.55
CA PRO A 26 0.10 -0.36 6.17
C PRO A 26 1.53 -0.74 6.53
N MET A 27 2.48 -0.42 5.65
CA MET A 27 3.88 -0.64 5.95
C MET A 27 4.38 0.47 6.89
N PRO A 28 5.25 0.15 7.87
CA PRO A 28 5.85 1.17 8.71
C PRO A 28 6.64 2.15 7.85
N TYR A 29 6.36 3.44 8.02
CA TYR A 29 7.00 4.52 7.26
C TYR A 29 8.40 4.82 7.79
N ASN A 30 9.30 3.85 7.63
CA ASN A 30 10.71 4.00 7.95
C ASN A 30 11.49 4.47 6.71
N SER A 31 12.65 5.10 6.92
CA SER A 31 13.44 5.69 5.84
C SER A 31 13.89 4.66 4.78
N SER A 32 13.93 3.37 5.12
CA SER A 32 14.29 2.31 4.17
C SER A 32 13.14 2.00 3.21
N VAL A 33 11.91 1.85 3.73
CA VAL A 33 10.70 1.66 2.94
C VAL A 33 10.45 2.89 2.08
N GLU A 34 10.57 4.09 2.64
CA GLU A 34 10.40 5.34 1.89
C GLU A 34 11.39 5.44 0.71
N LYS A 35 12.68 5.18 0.95
CA LYS A 35 13.69 5.18 -0.12
C LYS A 35 13.44 4.09 -1.17
N ALA A 36 12.87 2.96 -0.78
CA ALA A 36 12.54 1.89 -1.72
C ALA A 36 11.36 2.29 -2.62
N ILE A 37 10.28 2.81 -2.05
CA ILE A 37 9.09 3.20 -2.82
C ILE A 37 9.34 4.42 -3.71
N ARG A 38 10.20 5.36 -3.30
CA ARG A 38 10.61 6.50 -4.13
C ARG A 38 11.45 6.12 -5.35
N LYS A 39 12.07 4.92 -5.35
CA LYS A 39 12.82 4.42 -6.50
C LYS A 39 11.95 3.77 -7.57
N VAL A 40 10.68 3.53 -7.27
CA VAL A 40 9.74 2.99 -8.24
C VAL A 40 9.53 4.04 -9.34
N PRO A 41 9.76 3.70 -10.62
CA PRO A 41 9.65 4.68 -11.69
C PRO A 41 8.19 5.13 -11.84
N SER A 42 7.99 6.41 -12.14
CA SER A 42 6.66 7.00 -12.33
C SER A 42 5.81 6.27 -13.38
N GLU A 43 6.44 5.63 -14.37
CA GLU A 43 5.81 4.83 -15.42
C GLU A 43 5.23 3.50 -14.92
N ALA A 44 5.72 2.97 -13.80
CA ALA A 44 5.18 1.76 -13.19
C ALA A 44 3.87 2.04 -12.44
N PHE A 45 3.51 3.30 -12.24
CA PHE A 45 2.25 3.69 -11.60
C PHE A 45 1.11 3.75 -12.63
N LYS A 46 0.07 2.97 -12.39
CA LYS A 46 -1.20 3.06 -13.09
C LYS A 46 -2.00 4.25 -12.54
N ARG A 47 -2.23 5.25 -13.38
CA ARG A 47 -3.08 6.40 -13.04
C ARG A 47 -4.55 5.97 -13.05
N HIS A 48 -5.29 6.33 -11.99
CA HIS A 48 -6.73 6.10 -11.92
C HIS A 48 -7.51 7.40 -12.07
N TRP A 49 -7.07 8.48 -11.41
CA TRP A 49 -7.62 9.84 -11.58
C TRP A 49 -6.56 10.92 -11.33
N ALA A 50 -6.95 12.18 -11.46
CA ALA A 50 -6.05 13.31 -11.19
C ALA A 50 -5.59 13.29 -9.72
N GLY A 51 -4.29 13.20 -9.53
CA GLY A 51 -3.61 13.18 -8.25
C GLY A 51 -3.60 11.80 -7.61
N TYR A 52 -3.95 10.73 -8.33
CA TYR A 52 -4.00 9.38 -7.78
C TYR A 52 -3.52 8.30 -8.74
N ALA A 53 -2.50 7.57 -8.30
CA ALA A 53 -1.97 6.43 -9.03
C ALA A 53 -1.52 5.33 -8.06
N THR A 54 -1.56 4.09 -8.51
CA THR A 54 -1.08 2.94 -7.72
C THR A 54 -0.10 2.10 -8.52
N THR A 55 0.74 1.36 -7.80
CA THR A 55 1.48 0.25 -8.38
C THR A 55 1.49 -0.94 -7.44
N LYS A 56 1.72 -2.14 -7.99
CA LYS A 56 1.96 -3.37 -7.25
C LYS A 56 3.34 -3.92 -7.60
N CYS A 57 4.09 -4.29 -6.58
CA CYS A 57 5.39 -4.91 -6.69
C CYS A 57 5.48 -6.13 -5.77
N LEU A 58 6.39 -7.06 -6.08
CA LEU A 58 6.73 -8.12 -5.14
C LEU A 58 7.63 -7.54 -4.04
N TYR A 59 7.34 -7.92 -2.80
CA TYR A 59 8.09 -7.48 -1.62
C TYR A 59 8.40 -8.66 -0.73
N GLN A 60 9.65 -8.75 -0.29
CA GLN A 60 10.08 -9.78 0.65
C GLN A 60 10.36 -9.14 2.00
N ILE A 61 9.59 -9.54 3.02
CA ILE A 61 9.88 -9.12 4.39
C ILE A 61 11.19 -9.78 4.81
N ARG A 62 12.10 -9.00 5.40
CA ARG A 62 13.35 -9.53 5.95
C ARG A 62 13.05 -10.59 7.00
N GLY A 63 13.53 -11.81 6.77
CA GLY A 63 13.30 -12.96 7.67
C GLY A 63 12.19 -13.91 7.21
N SER A 64 11.39 -13.54 6.19
CA SER A 64 10.46 -14.47 5.54
C SER A 64 11.11 -15.14 4.32
N CYS A 65 10.77 -16.40 4.11
CA CYS A 65 11.07 -17.14 2.88
C CYS A 65 10.00 -16.93 1.79
N ARG A 66 8.95 -16.14 2.06
CA ARG A 66 7.84 -15.88 1.14
C ARG A 66 7.92 -14.48 0.55
N ALA A 67 7.45 -14.37 -0.69
CA ALA A 67 7.20 -13.09 -1.34
C ALA A 67 5.74 -12.68 -1.11
N TYR A 68 5.56 -11.40 -0.83
CA TYR A 68 4.29 -10.73 -0.60
C TYR A 68 4.04 -9.69 -1.68
N HIS A 69 2.83 -9.14 -1.72
CA HIS A 69 2.45 -8.08 -2.65
C HIS A 69 2.49 -6.74 -1.93
N GLN A 70 3.39 -5.85 -2.37
CA GLN A 70 3.42 -4.48 -1.91
C GLN A 70 2.59 -3.62 -2.86
N PHE A 71 1.61 -2.91 -2.32
CA PHE A 71 0.86 -1.88 -3.02
C PHE A 71 1.41 -0.51 -2.62
N ILE A 72 1.68 0.33 -3.61
CA ILE A 72 2.16 1.69 -3.39
C ILE A 72 1.10 2.64 -3.94
N GLN A 73 0.61 3.50 -3.07
CA GLN A 73 -0.30 4.58 -3.38
C GLN A 73 0.50 5.87 -3.57
N ARG A 74 0.30 6.56 -4.70
CA ARG A 74 0.85 7.89 -4.96
C ARG A 74 -0.29 8.89 -5.04
N LYS A 75 -0.24 9.89 -4.17
CA LYS A 75 -1.10 11.06 -4.21
C LYS A 75 -0.31 12.29 -4.66
N GLY A 76 -0.96 13.21 -5.36
CA GLY A 76 -0.34 14.43 -5.91
C GLY A 76 -0.18 14.40 -7.43
N GLU A 77 -0.23 15.57 -8.05
CA GLU A 77 -0.13 15.73 -9.51
C GLU A 77 1.29 16.07 -9.98
N ARG A 78 2.12 16.63 -9.10
CA ARG A 78 3.51 17.02 -9.39
C ARG A 78 4.46 16.21 -8.54
N GLU A 79 5.66 15.98 -9.06
CA GLU A 79 6.68 15.18 -8.37
C GLU A 79 7.11 15.78 -7.02
N GLU A 80 7.07 17.11 -6.90
CA GLU A 80 7.35 17.83 -5.66
C GLU A 80 6.30 17.59 -4.55
N ASP A 81 5.07 17.24 -4.95
CA ASP A 81 3.91 17.06 -4.06
C ASP A 81 3.55 15.59 -3.85
N TYR A 82 4.41 14.65 -4.28
CA TYR A 82 4.11 13.23 -4.15
C TYR A 82 4.08 12.77 -2.69
N ASP A 83 2.88 12.44 -2.20
CA ASP A 83 2.65 11.68 -0.99
C ASP A 83 2.55 10.19 -1.34
N LEU A 84 3.53 9.41 -0.85
CA LEU A 84 3.60 7.98 -1.11
C LEU A 84 3.20 7.21 0.15
N LYS A 85 2.27 6.26 0.03
CA LYS A 85 1.94 5.31 1.09
C LYS A 85 2.12 3.88 0.57
N ALA A 86 2.58 2.98 1.43
CA ALA A 86 2.82 1.59 1.06
C ALA A 86 2.04 0.64 1.96
N PHE A 87 1.54 -0.43 1.37
CA PHE A 87 0.76 -1.47 2.03
C PHE A 87 1.30 -2.83 1.64
N LEU A 88 1.22 -3.80 2.53
CA LEU A 88 1.65 -5.17 2.28
C LEU A 88 0.47 -6.13 2.35
N CYS A 89 0.39 -7.02 1.37
CA CYS A 89 -0.68 -7.99 1.20
C CYS A 89 -0.19 -9.42 0.99
N THR A 90 -0.94 -10.37 1.54
CA THR A 90 -0.68 -11.82 1.44
C THR A 90 -1.12 -12.45 0.12
N SER A 91 -1.99 -11.79 -0.66
CA SER A 91 -2.48 -12.29 -1.95
C SER A 91 -2.28 -11.33 -3.11
N ASN A 92 -2.34 -11.89 -4.30
CA ASN A 92 -2.28 -11.15 -5.56
C ASN A 92 -3.67 -10.64 -5.97
N ARG A 93 -4.22 -9.68 -5.23
CA ARG A 93 -5.53 -9.05 -5.53
C ARG A 93 -5.38 -7.76 -6.35
N ASP A 94 -6.52 -7.22 -6.80
CA ASP A 94 -6.57 -5.93 -7.49
C ASP A 94 -6.31 -4.78 -6.52
N GLU A 95 -5.33 -3.96 -6.88
CA GLU A 95 -4.81 -2.85 -6.06
C GLU A 95 -5.87 -1.80 -5.77
N MET A 96 -6.77 -1.56 -6.72
CA MET A 96 -7.74 -0.47 -6.67
C MET A 96 -8.95 -0.86 -5.82
N GLU A 97 -9.46 -2.09 -5.96
CA GLU A 97 -10.49 -2.60 -5.06
C GLU A 97 -9.99 -2.66 -3.61
N ASP A 98 -8.79 -3.22 -3.38
CA ASP A 98 -8.27 -3.37 -2.01
C ASP A 98 -7.99 -2.01 -1.35
N LEU A 99 -7.40 -1.05 -2.07
CA LEU A 99 -7.12 0.27 -1.50
C LEU A 99 -8.37 1.14 -1.38
N SER A 100 -9.29 1.11 -2.36
CA SER A 100 -10.49 1.96 -2.33
C SER A 100 -11.53 1.49 -1.31
N VAL A 101 -11.62 0.18 -1.04
CA VAL A 101 -12.57 -0.39 -0.08
C VAL A 101 -11.99 -0.38 1.34
N ASN A 102 -10.69 -0.66 1.50
CA ASN A 102 -10.09 -0.84 2.83
C ASN A 102 -9.33 0.38 3.35
N TYR A 103 -8.82 1.25 2.48
CA TYR A 103 -8.21 2.53 2.85
C TYR A 103 -8.86 3.69 2.10
N PRO A 104 -10.18 3.89 2.23
CA PRO A 104 -10.76 5.17 1.92
C PRO A 104 -10.26 6.12 3.01
N ASP A 105 -9.06 6.70 2.83
CA ASP A 105 -8.79 8.02 3.40
C ASP A 105 -10.07 8.80 3.12
N ARG A 106 -10.83 9.12 4.18
CA ARG A 106 -12.14 9.73 4.07
C ARG A 106 -11.97 10.86 3.08
N CYS A 107 -12.53 10.67 1.89
CA CYS A 107 -12.69 11.77 0.98
C CYS A 107 -13.69 12.65 1.74
N HIS A 108 -13.18 13.57 2.55
CA HIS A 108 -13.96 14.64 3.13
C HIS A 108 -14.34 15.52 1.95
N ILE A 109 -15.27 15.02 1.14
CA ILE A 109 -16.01 15.80 0.17
C ILE A 109 -16.70 16.97 0.90
N GLU A 110 -16.96 16.83 2.20
CA GLU A 110 -17.45 17.91 3.08
C GLU A 110 -16.47 19.11 3.21
N GLU A 111 -15.16 18.95 3.02
CA GLU A 111 -14.23 20.10 2.99
C GLU A 111 -14.14 20.77 1.61
N PHE A 112 -14.62 20.11 0.53
CA PHE A 112 -14.73 20.73 -0.79
C PHE A 112 -15.93 21.68 -0.93
N PHE A 113 -16.93 21.59 -0.04
CA PHE A 113 -18.17 22.39 -0.13
C PHE A 113 -18.35 23.42 0.99
N ASN A 114 -17.42 23.53 1.95
CA ASN A 114 -17.47 24.57 2.97
C ASN A 114 -16.66 25.81 2.55
N ASN A 115 -17.35 26.65 1.79
CA ASN A 115 -17.38 28.12 1.77
C ASN A 115 -16.05 28.91 1.77
#